data_AF-X0UWN2-F1
#
_entry.id   AF-X0UWN2-F1
#
_cell.length_a   1.000
_cell.length_b   1.000
_cell.length_c   1.000
_cell.angle_alpha   90.00
_cell.angle_beta   90.00
_cell.angle_gamma   90.00
#
_symmetry.space_group_name_H-M   'P 1'
#
loop_
_entity.id
_entity.type
_entity.pdbx_description
1 polymer ?
#
loop_
_entity_poly.entity_id
_entity_poly.type
_entity_poly.pdbx_seq_one_letter_code
_entity_poly.pdbx_strand_id
1 'polypeptide(L)' 'LAQRAGENLLTIGKIERIEDVVARLKAVSAADIQRVARRLLRRDNLAMAMVGPGAGQSELAELLAA' A
#
# COMPACT_ATOMS: atom_id res chain seq x y z
N LEU A 1 20.88 10.15 -5.26
CA LEU A 1 20.43 10.56 -3.90
C LEU A 1 19.63 11.86 -3.89
N ALA A 2 19.95 12.85 -4.75
CA ALA A 2 19.24 14.13 -4.81
C ALA A 2 17.72 14.01 -5.05
N GLN A 3 17.29 13.16 -5.99
CA GLN A 3 15.86 12.93 -6.25
C GLN A 3 15.11 12.45 -5.00
N ARG A 4 15.59 11.37 -4.37
CA ARG A 4 15.02 10.84 -3.12
C ARG A 4 14.97 11.88 -2.00
N ALA A 5 16.03 12.68 -1.86
CA ALA A 5 16.06 13.74 -0.86
C ALA A 5 15.00 14.82 -1.13
N GLY A 6 14.83 15.21 -2.39
CA GLY A 6 13.76 16.11 -2.82
C GLY A 6 12.37 15.54 -2.57
N GLU A 7 12.10 14.31 -2.99
CA GLU A 7 10.83 13.60 -2.74
C GLU A 7 10.53 13.51 -1.24
N ASN A 8 11.51 13.15 -0.42
CA ASN A 8 11.36 13.11 1.03
C ASN A 8 10.98 14.48 1.63
N LEU A 9 11.62 15.56 1.20
CA LEU A 9 11.24 16.91 1.65
C LEU A 9 9.81 17.28 1.24
N LEU A 10 9.40 16.91 0.03
CA LEU A 10 8.05 17.23 -0.48
C LEU A 10 6.95 16.39 0.16
N THR A 11 7.18 15.09 0.35
CA THR A 11 6.14 14.15 0.83
C THR A 11 6.05 14.10 2.36
N ILE A 12 7.19 14.15 3.06
CA ILE A 12 7.25 13.93 4.52
C ILE A 12 7.95 15.06 5.28
N GLY A 13 8.33 16.15 4.61
CA GLY A 13 8.86 17.37 5.23
C GLY A 13 10.28 17.27 5.78
N LYS A 14 10.99 16.14 5.57
CA LYS A 14 12.35 15.92 6.09
C LYS A 14 13.11 14.92 5.22
N ILE A 15 14.43 15.08 5.13
CA ILE A 15 15.30 14.08 4.51
C ILE A 15 15.57 12.96 5.51
N GLU A 16 15.03 11.77 5.26
CA GLU A 16 15.33 10.59 6.08
C GLU A 16 16.66 9.93 5.68
N ARG A 17 17.45 9.54 6.68
CA ARG A 17 18.68 8.76 6.47
C ARG A 17 18.34 7.34 6.01
N ILE A 18 19.24 6.76 5.24
CA ILE A 18 19.02 5.43 4.65
C ILE A 18 18.98 4.37 5.75
N GLU A 19 19.87 4.49 6.72
CA GLU A 19 20.06 3.55 7.83
C GLU A 19 18.80 3.49 8.71
N ASP A 20 18.17 4.63 8.97
CA ASP A 20 16.94 4.71 9.77
C ASP A 20 15.74 4.08 9.04
N VAL A 21 15.67 4.23 7.70
CA VAL A 21 14.66 3.54 6.89
C VAL A 21 14.88 2.03 6.94
N VAL A 22 16.11 1.56 6.74
CA VAL A 22 16.45 0.13 6.80
C VAL A 22 16.14 -0.47 8.17
N ALA A 23 16.50 0.22 9.26
CA ALA A 23 16.23 -0.23 10.62
C ALA A 23 14.72 -0.37 10.87
N ARG A 24 13.90 0.61 10.47
CA ARG A 24 12.44 0.55 10.61
C ARG A 24 11.84 -0.60 9.80
N LEU A 25 12.31 -0.84 8.57
CA LEU A 25 11.83 -1.96 7.75
C LEU A 25 12.17 -3.31 8.38
N LYS A 26 13.39 -3.48 8.92
CA LYS A 26 13.80 -4.72 9.60
C LYS A 26 13.04 -4.99 10.91
N ALA A 27 12.52 -3.94 11.54
CA ALA A 27 11.75 -4.07 12.77
C ALA A 27 10.30 -4.55 12.54
N VAL A 28 9.83 -4.60 11.29
CA VAL A 28 8.46 -5.03 10.98
C VAL A 28 8.28 -6.52 11.27
N SER A 29 7.32 -6.83 12.13
CA SER A 29 6.98 -8.21 12.48
C SER A 29 5.81 -8.75 11.65
N ALA A 30 5.61 -10.08 11.67
CA ALA A 30 4.40 -10.69 11.09
C ALA A 30 3.11 -10.16 11.73
N ALA A 31 3.13 -9.85 13.03
CA ALA A 31 1.99 -9.28 13.74
C ALA A 31 1.66 -7.86 13.23
N ASP A 32 2.67 -7.06 12.89
CA ASP A 32 2.46 -5.75 12.27
C ASP A 32 1.80 -5.85 10.91
N ILE A 33 2.24 -6.82 10.08
CA ILE A 33 1.63 -7.08 8.78
C ILE A 33 0.16 -7.45 8.95
N GLN A 34 -0.14 -8.41 9.83
CA GLN A 34 -1.52 -8.83 10.09
C GLN A 34 -2.40 -7.68 10.61
N ARG A 35 -1.84 -6.83 11.48
CA ARG A 35 -2.54 -5.64 12.00
C ARG A 35 -2.85 -4.63 10.91
N VAL A 36 -1.88 -4.33 10.04
CA VAL A 36 -2.08 -3.38 8.92
C VAL A 36 -3.02 -3.95 7.87
N ALA A 37 -2.89 -5.23 7.52
CA ALA A 37 -3.78 -5.91 6.58
C ALA A 37 -5.24 -5.83 7.04
N ARG A 38 -5.54 -6.18 8.29
CA ARG A 38 -6.89 -6.05 8.88
C ARG A 38 -7.43 -4.62 8.86
N ARG A 39 -6.55 -3.61 8.96
CA ARG A 39 -6.93 -2.19 8.92
C ARG A 39 -7.24 -1.71 7.50
N LEU A 40 -6.46 -2.14 6.51
CA LEU A 40 -6.51 -1.59 5.15
C LEU A 40 -7.42 -2.39 4.22
N LEU A 41 -7.41 -3.72 4.31
CA LEU A 41 -8.19 -4.60 3.42
C LEU A 41 -9.62 -4.75 3.96
N ARG A 42 -10.39 -3.67 3.87
CA ARG A 42 -11.80 -3.63 4.26
C ARG A 42 -12.69 -3.76 3.04
N ARG A 43 -13.71 -4.63 3.13
CA ARG A 43 -14.66 -4.91 2.04
C ARG A 43 -15.41 -3.68 1.54
N ASP A 44 -15.72 -2.76 2.45
CA ASP A 44 -16.41 -1.51 2.15
C ASP A 44 -15.51 -0.44 1.52
N ASN A 45 -14.23 -0.76 1.25
CA ASN A 45 -13.24 0.17 0.71
C ASN A 45 -12.36 -0.47 -0.37
N LEU A 46 -12.98 -1.27 -1.25
CA LEU A 46 -12.32 -1.86 -2.42
C LEU A 46 -12.76 -1.15 -3.71
N ALA A 47 -11.86 -1.02 -4.67
CA ALA A 47 -12.12 -0.47 -5.99
C ALA A 47 -11.44 -1.35 -7.06
N MET A 48 -12.09 -1.51 -8.22
CA MET A 48 -11.56 -2.31 -9.33
C MET A 48 -11.70 -1.57 -10.65
N ALA A 49 -10.65 -1.64 -11.46
CA ALA A 49 -10.62 -1.12 -12.82
C ALA A 49 -10.02 -2.18 -13.74
N MET A 50 -10.66 -2.42 -14.89
CA MET A 50 -10.23 -3.40 -15.89
C MET A 50 -10.30 -2.76 -17.28
N VAL A 51 -9.31 -3.04 -18.12
CA VAL A 51 -9.24 -2.55 -19.51
C VAL A 51 -8.96 -3.73 -20.44
N GLY A 52 -9.72 -3.81 -21.53
CA GLY A 52 -9.65 -4.92 -22.49
C GLY A 52 -10.65 -6.04 -22.18
N PRO A 53 -10.55 -7.19 -22.88
CA PRO A 53 -11.45 -8.32 -22.66
C PRO A 53 -11.25 -8.93 -21.28
N GLY A 54 -12.34 -9.21 -20.57
CA GLY A 54 -12.32 -9.80 -19.25
C GLY A 54 -13.72 -10.05 -18.71
N ALA A 55 -13.79 -10.36 -17.41
CA ALA A 55 -15.02 -10.70 -16.71
C ALA A 55 -16.06 -9.57 -16.71
N GLY A 56 -17.34 -9.93 -16.69
CA GLY A 56 -18.44 -8.97 -16.65
C GLY A 56 -18.46 -8.17 -15.34
N GLN A 57 -19.12 -7.01 -15.32
CA GLN A 57 -19.20 -6.18 -14.11
C GLN A 57 -19.78 -6.93 -12.90
N SER A 58 -20.75 -7.83 -13.10
CA SER A 58 -21.31 -8.66 -12.03
C SER A 58 -20.30 -9.63 -11.45
N GLU A 59 -19.58 -10.37 -12.31
CA GLU A 59 -18.53 -11.31 -11.89
C GLU A 59 -17.41 -10.59 -11.12
N LEU A 60 -17.06 -9.39 -11.56
CA LEU A 60 -16.07 -8.55 -10.88
C LEU A 60 -16.59 -8.00 -9.54
N ALA A 61 -17.87 -7.65 -9.45
CA ALA A 61 -18.48 -7.21 -8.20
C ALA A 61 -18.56 -8.36 -7.18
N GLU A 62 -18.83 -9.59 -7.62
CA GLU A 62 -18.85 -10.78 -6.76
C GLU A 62 -17.48 -11.05 -6.12
N LEU A 63 -16.38 -10.85 -6.85
CA LEU A 63 -15.02 -10.99 -6.30
C LEU A 63 -14.73 -10.01 -5.17
N LEU A 64 -15.31 -8.81 -5.21
CA LEU A 64 -15.16 -7.79 -4.18
C LEU A 64 -16.15 -7.96 -3.02
N ALA A 65 -17.27 -8.64 -3.26
CA ALA A 65 -18.30 -8.90 -2.25
C ALA A 65 -17.91 -10.02 -1.26
N ALA A 66 -16.88 -10.81 -1.59
CA ALA A 66 -16.41 -11.97 -0.82
C ALA A 66 -15.84 -11.64 0.55
#